data_AF-A6TS20-F1
#
_entry.id   AF-A6TS20-F1
#
_cell.length_a   1.000
_cell.length_b   1.000
_cell.length_c   1.000
_cell.angle_alpha   90.00
_cell.angle_beta   90.00
_cell.angle_gamma   90.00
#
_symmetry.space_group_name_H-M   'P 1'
#
loop_
_entity.id
_entity.type
_entity.pdbx_description
1 polymer ?
#
loop_
_entity_poly.entity_id
_entity_poly.type
_entity_poly.pdbx_seq_one_letter_code
_entity_poly.pdbx_strand_id
1 'polypeptide(L)'
;MGSPKREKGIRLKLMEYTTEKKSYWILWKYGVLYRENKSFEEFSKKFLGGMNEEYAEQYLLEEDVQKAIKHLHKILHTQKMVELYNIYFERAKDDTNAFKAFADFSKTFFAEDKESDLAALLNGVDIDEQ
;
A
#
# COMPACT_ATOMS: atom_id res chain seq x y z
N MET A 1 -3.85 -0.34 -13.00
CA MET A 1 -3.04 0.85 -12.65
C MET A 1 -3.83 1.64 -11.62
N GLY A 2 -3.21 2.07 -10.51
CA GLY A 2 -3.93 2.79 -9.44
C GLY A 2 -4.37 4.18 -9.89
N SER A 3 -5.50 4.68 -9.36
CA SER A 3 -5.96 6.05 -9.64
C SER A 3 -5.06 7.07 -8.93
N PRO A 4 -4.63 8.16 -9.59
CA PRO A 4 -3.79 9.22 -9.00
C PRO A 4 -4.30 9.81 -7.68
N LYS A 5 -5.61 9.69 -7.39
CA LYS A 5 -6.21 10.10 -6.11
C LYS A 5 -5.86 9.15 -4.95
N ARG A 6 -5.91 7.83 -5.18
CA ARG A 6 -5.57 6.79 -4.18
C ARG A 6 -4.08 6.87 -3.82
N GLU A 7 -3.27 7.13 -4.83
CA GLU A 7 -1.84 7.33 -4.73
C GLU A 7 -1.46 8.52 -3.83
N LYS A 8 -2.17 9.64 -3.98
CA LYS A 8 -2.04 10.79 -3.06
C LYS A 8 -2.44 10.45 -1.62
N GLY A 9 -3.48 9.63 -1.42
CA GLY A 9 -3.94 9.21 -0.09
C GLY A 9 -2.91 8.40 0.68
N ILE A 10 -2.27 7.42 0.01
CA ILE A 10 -1.20 6.62 0.63
C ILE A 10 -0.04 7.52 1.07
N ARG A 11 0.39 8.45 0.21
CA ARG A 11 1.47 9.38 0.55
C ARG A 11 1.15 10.24 1.76
N LEU A 12 -0.05 10.81 1.83
CA LEU A 12 -0.50 11.60 2.98
C LEU A 12 -0.44 10.78 4.27
N LYS A 13 -0.82 9.50 4.22
CA LYS A 13 -0.72 8.61 5.38
C LYS A 13 0.73 8.34 5.79
N LEU A 14 1.67 8.21 4.85
CA LEU A 14 3.09 8.05 5.17
C LEU A 14 3.68 9.33 5.81
N MET A 15 3.19 10.51 5.42
CA MET A 15 3.62 11.79 5.97
C MET A 15 3.23 12.00 7.44
N GLU A 16 2.33 11.18 8.00
CA GLU A 16 2.07 11.15 9.44
C GLU A 16 3.26 10.59 10.24
N TYR A 17 4.12 9.80 9.60
CA TYR A 17 5.27 9.16 10.23
C TYR A 17 6.58 9.81 9.85
N THR A 18 6.70 10.36 8.64
CA THR A 18 7.96 10.87 8.10
C THR A 18 7.78 12.13 7.24
N THR A 19 8.88 12.68 6.72
CA THR A 19 8.84 13.92 5.92
C THR A 19 8.29 13.70 4.52
N GLU A 20 7.89 14.80 3.86
CA GLU A 20 7.40 14.74 2.47
C GLU A 20 8.42 14.09 1.53
N LYS A 21 9.69 14.51 1.57
CA LYS A 21 10.76 13.95 0.72
C LYS A 21 10.93 12.44 0.94
N LYS A 22 10.99 12.01 2.20
CA LYS A 22 11.10 10.60 2.56
C LYS A 22 9.87 9.81 2.11
N SER A 23 8.67 10.38 2.22
CA SER A 23 7.43 9.75 1.73
C SER A 23 7.45 9.51 0.22
N TYR A 24 7.95 10.46 -0.58
CA TYR A 24 8.16 10.28 -2.01
C TYR A 24 9.14 9.14 -2.28
N TRP A 25 10.28 9.15 -1.59
CA TRP A 25 11.33 8.16 -1.76
C TRP A 25 10.84 6.74 -1.46
N ILE A 26 10.11 6.56 -0.34
CA ILE A 26 9.53 5.27 0.04
C ILE A 26 8.59 4.76 -1.08
N LEU A 27 7.70 5.61 -1.60
CA LEU A 27 6.74 5.19 -2.62
C LEU A 27 7.39 4.83 -3.96
N TRP A 28 8.45 5.53 -4.34
CA TRP A 28 9.25 5.20 -5.52
C TRP A 28 10.03 3.90 -5.33
N LYS A 29 10.74 3.75 -4.20
CA LYS A 29 11.59 2.58 -3.89
C LYS A 29 10.80 1.27 -3.89
N TYR A 30 9.59 1.29 -3.32
CA TYR A 30 8.71 0.11 -3.29
C TYR A 30 7.81 -0.01 -4.54
N GLY A 31 8.04 0.82 -5.56
CA GLY A 31 7.31 0.78 -6.82
C GLY A 31 5.81 0.98 -6.64
N VAL A 32 5.38 1.71 -5.61
CA VAL A 32 3.97 2.00 -5.39
C VAL A 32 3.54 3.13 -6.31
N LEU A 33 4.29 4.24 -6.32
CA LEU A 33 4.07 5.42 -7.17
C LEU A 33 5.30 5.77 -8.00
N TYR A 34 5.14 6.74 -8.90
CA TYR A 34 6.24 7.34 -9.69
C TYR A 34 6.97 6.30 -10.55
N ARG A 35 6.25 5.25 -10.97
CA ARG A 35 6.79 4.14 -11.77
C ARG A 35 7.26 4.59 -13.16
N GLU A 36 6.78 5.74 -13.62
CA GLU A 36 7.24 6.41 -14.83
C GLU A 36 8.71 6.87 -14.73
N ASN A 37 9.17 7.19 -13.52
CA ASN A 37 10.56 7.57 -13.26
C ASN A 37 11.40 6.31 -13.00
N LYS A 38 11.79 5.60 -14.06
CA LYS A 38 12.56 4.35 -13.92
C LYS A 38 13.96 4.55 -13.33
N SER A 39 14.58 5.72 -13.55
CA SER A 39 15.88 6.05 -12.97
C SER A 39 15.72 6.84 -11.69
N PHE A 40 16.55 6.55 -10.70
CA PHE A 40 16.59 7.30 -9.45
C PHE A 40 16.96 8.77 -9.70
N GLU A 41 17.83 9.04 -10.67
CA GLU A 41 18.28 10.41 -10.98
C GLU A 41 17.12 11.33 -11.39
N GLU A 42 16.25 10.88 -12.31
CA GLU A 42 15.09 11.65 -12.75
C GLU A 42 14.09 11.88 -11.60
N PHE A 43 13.84 10.83 -10.83
CA PHE A 43 13.00 10.89 -9.65
C PHE A 43 13.55 11.89 -8.61
N SER A 44 14.83 11.77 -8.29
CA SER A 44 15.50 12.57 -7.27
C SER A 44 15.53 14.05 -7.62
N LYS A 45 15.82 14.41 -8.88
CA LYS A 45 15.76 15.82 -9.34
C LYS A 45 14.39 16.44 -9.10
N LYS A 46 13.31 15.67 -9.32
CA LYS A 46 11.94 16.16 -9.22
C LYS A 46 11.42 16.19 -7.77
N PHE A 47 11.77 15.20 -6.95
CA PHE A 47 11.11 14.99 -5.65
C PHE A 47 12.04 15.12 -4.45
N LEU A 48 13.35 14.90 -4.60
CA LEU A 48 14.31 14.93 -3.49
C LEU A 48 15.27 16.12 -3.55
N GLY A 49 15.29 16.86 -4.67
CA GLY A 49 16.19 17.98 -4.91
C GLY A 49 17.56 17.55 -5.43
N GLY A 50 17.63 16.48 -6.21
CA GLY A 50 18.89 15.98 -6.78
C GLY A 50 19.79 15.25 -5.77
N MET A 51 19.18 14.72 -4.70
CA MET A 51 19.84 13.85 -3.73
C MET A 51 20.52 12.64 -4.41
N ASN A 52 21.68 12.23 -3.90
CA ASN A 52 22.36 11.01 -4.32
C ASN A 52 21.66 9.76 -3.77
N GLU A 53 21.64 8.66 -4.54
CA GLU A 53 20.96 7.41 -4.18
C GLU A 53 21.50 6.80 -2.89
N GLU A 54 22.82 6.74 -2.73
CA GLU A 54 23.47 6.19 -1.54
C GLU A 54 23.08 6.95 -0.28
N TYR A 55 22.85 8.27 -0.40
CA TYR A 55 22.39 9.11 0.70
C TYR A 55 20.90 8.88 0.99
N ALA A 56 20.07 8.74 -0.05
CA ALA A 56 18.66 8.43 0.12
C ALA A 56 18.45 7.03 0.73
N GLU A 57 19.32 6.06 0.44
CA GLU A 57 19.31 4.73 1.06
C GLU A 57 19.53 4.78 2.58
N GLN A 58 20.25 5.79 3.10
CA GLN A 58 20.42 5.96 4.54
C GLN A 58 19.11 6.24 5.28
N TYR A 59 18.06 6.69 4.57
CA TYR A 59 16.72 6.84 5.15
C TYR A 59 16.22 5.53 5.78
N LEU A 60 16.65 4.36 5.31
CA LEU A 60 16.28 3.06 5.92
C LEU A 60 16.72 2.92 7.38
N LEU A 61 17.77 3.64 7.78
CA LEU A 61 18.28 3.58 9.15
C LEU A 61 17.43 4.42 10.12
N GLU A 62 16.57 5.28 9.61
CA GLU A 62 15.77 6.19 10.41
C GLU A 62 14.47 5.52 10.90
N GLU A 63 14.19 5.63 12.20
CA GLU A 63 13.04 4.97 12.83
C GLU A 63 11.70 5.44 12.25
N ASP A 64 11.62 6.72 11.88
CA ASP A 64 10.44 7.35 11.29
C ASP A 64 10.11 6.76 9.91
N VAL A 65 11.15 6.52 9.10
CA VAL A 65 11.07 5.84 7.80
C VAL A 65 10.69 4.38 7.96
N GLN A 66 11.28 3.66 8.92
CA GLN A 66 10.93 2.27 9.18
C GLN A 66 9.45 2.12 9.60
N LYS A 67 8.93 3.04 10.41
CA LYS A 67 7.50 3.09 10.76
C LYS A 67 6.65 3.32 9.50
N ALA A 68 7.00 4.30 8.68
CA ALA A 68 6.30 4.57 7.42
C ALA A 68 6.29 3.34 6.49
N ILE A 69 7.43 2.66 6.31
CA ILE A 69 7.55 1.44 5.50
C ILE A 69 6.66 0.31 6.04
N LYS A 70 6.66 0.10 7.37
CA LYS A 70 5.77 -0.88 8.01
C LYS A 70 4.30 -0.58 7.70
N HIS A 71 3.89 0.68 7.79
CA HIS A 71 2.54 1.09 7.46
C HIS A 71 2.22 0.92 5.97
N LEU A 72 3.16 1.22 5.07
CA LEU A 72 3.01 0.94 3.65
C LEU A 72 2.75 -0.55 3.39
N HIS A 73 3.55 -1.43 4.00
CA HIS A 73 3.35 -2.87 3.86
C HIS A 73 2.02 -3.35 4.42
N LYS A 74 1.52 -2.76 5.51
CA LYS A 74 0.16 -3.03 5.99
C LYS A 74 -0.90 -2.66 4.94
N ILE A 75 -0.82 -1.46 4.35
CA ILE A 75 -1.75 -1.02 3.28
C ILE A 75 -1.73 -2.02 2.12
N LEU A 76 -0.52 -2.36 1.63
CA LEU A 76 -0.35 -3.29 0.50
C LEU A 76 -0.81 -4.72 0.84
N HIS A 77 -0.60 -5.15 2.08
CA HIS A 77 -1.05 -6.46 2.54
C HIS A 77 -2.57 -6.53 2.57
N THR A 78 -3.24 -5.53 3.15
CA THR A 78 -4.71 -5.48 3.18
C THR A 78 -5.30 -5.48 1.77
N GLN A 79 -4.69 -4.75 0.82
CA GLN A 79 -5.12 -4.80 -0.58
C GLN A 79 -5.07 -6.21 -1.18
N LYS A 80 -3.97 -6.95 -0.93
CA LYS A 80 -3.84 -8.34 -1.39
C LYS A 80 -4.86 -9.25 -0.72
N MET A 81 -5.16 -9.03 0.55
CA MET A 81 -6.16 -9.82 1.28
C MET A 81 -7.57 -9.58 0.74
N VAL A 82 -7.93 -8.34 0.37
CA VAL A 82 -9.18 -8.02 -0.34
C VAL A 82 -9.23 -8.72 -1.70
N GLU A 83 -8.13 -8.70 -2.46
CA GLU A 83 -8.06 -9.40 -3.74
C GLU A 83 -8.25 -10.92 -3.58
N LEU A 84 -7.61 -11.53 -2.58
CA LEU A 84 -7.78 -12.94 -2.25
C LEU A 84 -9.21 -13.26 -1.80
N TYR A 85 -9.84 -12.38 -1.01
CA TYR A 85 -11.23 -12.52 -0.60
C TYR A 85 -12.14 -12.66 -1.83
N ASN A 86 -12.00 -11.77 -2.81
CA ASN A 86 -12.80 -11.78 -4.03
C ASN A 86 -12.55 -13.05 -4.86
N ILE A 87 -11.29 -13.46 -5.02
CA ILE A 87 -10.94 -14.69 -5.76
C ILE A 87 -11.56 -15.92 -5.09
N TYR A 88 -11.51 -16.02 -3.76
CA TYR A 88 -12.11 -17.14 -3.03
C TYR A 88 -13.62 -17.11 -3.07
N PHE A 89 -14.24 -15.93 -3.00
CA PHE A 89 -15.69 -15.80 -3.16
C PHE A 89 -16.16 -16.33 -4.52
N GLU A 90 -15.50 -15.91 -5.61
CA GLU A 90 -15.85 -16.38 -6.96
C GLU A 90 -15.71 -17.89 -7.09
N ARG A 91 -14.63 -18.48 -6.58
CA ARG A 91 -14.42 -19.94 -6.61
C ARG A 91 -15.44 -20.69 -5.75
N ALA A 92 -15.85 -20.12 -4.62
CA ALA A 92 -16.79 -20.71 -3.69
C ALA A 92 -18.21 -20.86 -4.26
N LYS A 93 -18.56 -20.14 -5.33
CA LYS A 93 -19.87 -20.24 -5.98
C LYS A 93 -20.15 -21.63 -6.55
N ASP A 94 -19.10 -22.27 -7.08
CA ASP A 94 -19.22 -23.53 -7.83
C ASP A 94 -18.46 -24.71 -7.18
N ASP A 95 -17.61 -24.46 -6.18
CA ASP A 95 -16.81 -25.49 -5.49
C ASP A 95 -17.05 -25.46 -3.97
N THR A 96 -17.62 -26.54 -3.44
CA THR A 96 -17.93 -26.70 -2.01
C THR A 96 -16.67 -26.76 -1.13
N ASN A 97 -15.53 -27.20 -1.65
CA ASN A 97 -14.25 -27.13 -0.94
C ASN A 97 -13.74 -25.69 -0.90
N ALA A 98 -13.89 -24.94 -2.01
CA ALA A 98 -13.55 -23.52 -2.05
C ALA A 98 -14.47 -22.70 -1.13
N PHE A 99 -15.75 -23.07 -0.99
CA PHE A 99 -16.67 -22.46 -0.03
C PHE A 99 -16.16 -22.58 1.42
N LYS A 100 -15.67 -23.76 1.81
CA LYS A 100 -15.08 -23.95 3.15
C LYS A 100 -13.85 -23.07 3.34
N ALA A 101 -12.95 -23.04 2.35
CA ALA A 101 -11.76 -22.18 2.39
C ALA A 101 -12.11 -20.70 2.47
N PHE A 102 -13.11 -20.24 1.71
CA PHE A 102 -13.63 -18.88 1.76
C PHE A 102 -14.24 -18.54 3.13
N ALA A 103 -15.05 -19.43 3.71
CA ALA A 103 -15.66 -19.21 5.01
C ALA A 103 -14.63 -19.11 6.14
N ASP A 104 -13.59 -19.93 6.11
CA ASP A 104 -12.51 -19.89 7.10
C ASP A 104 -11.62 -18.66 6.92
N PHE A 105 -11.26 -18.33 5.68
CA PHE A 105 -10.54 -17.08 5.37
C PHE A 105 -11.32 -15.85 5.82
N SER A 106 -12.63 -15.80 5.54
CA SER A 106 -13.50 -14.67 5.91
C SER A 106 -13.52 -14.43 7.41
N LYS A 107 -13.59 -15.51 8.22
CA LYS A 107 -13.54 -15.39 9.68
C LYS A 107 -12.23 -14.75 10.15
N THR A 108 -11.09 -15.16 9.60
CA THR A 108 -9.78 -14.57 9.95
C THR A 108 -9.67 -13.14 9.45
N PHE A 109 -10.10 -12.87 8.22
CA PHE A 109 -10.01 -11.56 7.58
C PHE A 109 -10.77 -10.49 8.36
N PHE A 110 -11.98 -10.82 8.87
CA PHE A 110 -12.79 -9.89 9.67
C PHE A 110 -12.56 -10.00 11.19
N ALA A 111 -11.76 -10.94 11.67
CA ALA A 111 -11.46 -11.06 13.11
C ALA A 111 -10.53 -9.95 13.62
N GLU A 112 -9.69 -9.39 12.74
CA GLU A 112 -8.76 -8.30 13.07
C GLU A 112 -9.41 -6.90 13.05
N ASP A 113 -10.65 -6.79 12.58
CA ASP A 113 -11.29 -5.52 12.19
C ASP A 113 -11.85 -4.67 13.34
N LYS A 114 -11.41 -4.90 14.58
CA LYS A 114 -11.86 -4.08 15.72
C LYS A 114 -11.25 -2.68 15.79
N GLU A 115 -10.26 -2.30 14.96
CA GLU A 115 -9.60 -0.99 15.12
C GLU A 115 -8.81 -0.41 13.92
N SER A 116 -9.17 -0.72 12.66
CA SER A 116 -8.26 -0.40 11.54
C SER A 116 -8.60 0.87 10.76
N ASP A 117 -7.86 1.96 11.02
CA ASP A 117 -7.75 3.16 10.14
C ASP A 117 -7.48 2.82 8.66
N LEU A 118 -6.95 1.63 8.37
CA LEU A 118 -6.68 1.16 7.00
C LEU A 118 -7.96 0.83 6.23
N ALA A 119 -9.03 0.37 6.91
CA ALA A 119 -10.33 0.12 6.28
C ALA A 119 -10.95 1.43 5.77
N ALA A 120 -10.79 2.54 6.50
CA ALA A 120 -11.21 3.86 6.06
C ALA A 120 -10.45 4.34 4.81
N LEU A 121 -9.14 4.02 4.71
CA LEU A 121 -8.32 4.36 3.55
C LEU A 121 -8.66 3.52 2.29
N LEU A 122 -9.18 2.31 2.49
CA LEU A 122 -9.72 1.45 1.43
C LEU A 122 -11.12 1.89 0.98
N ASN A 123 -12.01 2.22 1.93
CA ASN A 123 -13.37 2.69 1.65
C ASN A 123 -13.42 4.10 1.04
N GLY A 124 -12.39 4.93 1.23
CA GLY A 124 -12.21 6.20 0.53
C GLY A 124 -11.80 6.04 -0.95
N VAL A 125 -11.70 4.81 -1.44
CA VAL A 125 -11.55 4.50 -2.85
C VAL A 125 -12.85 3.88 -3.28
N ASP A 126 -13.69 4.67 -3.95
CA ASP A 126 -14.85 4.15 -4.66
C ASP A 126 -14.40 2.94 -5.48
N ILE A 127 -14.89 1.77 -5.06
CA ILE A 127 -14.90 0.60 -5.91
C ILE A 127 -16.06 0.91 -6.83
N ASP A 128 -15.77 1.57 -7.96
CA ASP A 128 -16.75 1.74 -9.03
C ASP A 128 -17.27 0.33 -9.39
N GLU A 129 -18.46 0.01 -8.89
CA GLU A 129 -19.27 -1.10 -9.37
C GLU A 129 -19.78 -0.72 -10.76
N GLN A 130 -19.21 -1.38 -11.78
CA GLN A 130 -19.88 -1.61 -13.06
C GLN A 130 -19.68 -3.06 -13.49
#